data_AF-A0A3M2BZ80-F1
#
_entry.id   AF-A0A3M2BZ80-F1
#
_cell.length_a   1.000
_cell.length_b   1.000
_cell.length_c   1.000
_cell.angle_alpha   90.00
_cell.angle_beta   90.00
_cell.angle_gamma   90.00
#
_symmetry.space_group_name_H-M   'P 1'
#
loop_
_entity.id
_entity.type
_entity.pdbx_description
1 polymer ?
#
loop_
_entity_poly.entity_id
_entity_poly.type
_entity_poly.pdbx_seq_one_letter_code
_entity_poly.pdbx_strand_id
1 'polypeptide(L)'
;MRSDVEPREQAVLSGDYSRLSRREALAVELAERMAMDPHSVTDDFWQDLRSEFTEEELVELVFACSIFNWGNKFNITMRLDTDGTAYPKGMAYKDAPTFWRQAPAQG
;
A
#
# COMPACT_ATOMS: atom_id res chain seq x y z
N MET A 1 -16.57 -7.54 -14.05
CA MET A 1 -15.93 -7.19 -12.76
C MET A 1 -14.43 -7.40 -12.81
N ARG A 2 -13.88 -8.63 -12.89
CA ARG A 2 -12.41 -8.82 -13.02
C ARG A 2 -11.84 -8.23 -14.33
N SER A 3 -12.56 -8.40 -15.44
CA SER A 3 -12.23 -7.85 -16.77
C SER A 3 -12.12 -6.33 -16.84
N ASP A 4 -12.81 -5.61 -15.94
CA ASP A 4 -12.93 -4.15 -15.99
C ASP A 4 -11.89 -3.48 -15.08
N VAL A 5 -11.35 -4.23 -14.12
CA VAL A 5 -10.40 -3.78 -13.10
C VAL A 5 -8.96 -4.09 -13.51
N GLU A 6 -8.73 -5.21 -14.20
CA GLU A 6 -7.40 -5.68 -14.62
C GLU A 6 -6.57 -4.62 -15.40
N PRO A 7 -7.14 -3.82 -16.31
CA PRO A 7 -6.39 -2.75 -16.97
C PRO A 7 -5.95 -1.63 -16.02
N ARG A 8 -6.77 -1.33 -15.00
CA ARG A 8 -6.50 -0.28 -14.00
C ARG A 8 -5.47 -0.77 -12.98
N GLU A 9 -5.59 -2.02 -12.54
CA GLU A 9 -4.57 -2.66 -11.70
C GLU A 9 -3.21 -2.69 -12.40
N GLN A 10 -3.17 -3.02 -13.69
CA GLN A 10 -1.93 -2.99 -14.47
C GLN A 10 -1.34 -1.58 -14.56
N ALA A 11 -2.18 -0.56 -14.73
CA ALA A 11 -1.74 0.84 -14.73
C ALA A 11 -1.09 1.23 -13.39
N VAL A 12 -1.71 0.85 -12.26
CA VAL A 12 -1.15 1.07 -10.92
C VAL A 12 0.18 0.35 -10.74
N LEU A 13 0.25 -0.94 -11.08
CA LEU A 13 1.45 -1.76 -10.88
C LEU A 13 2.62 -1.37 -11.79
N SER A 14 2.35 -0.77 -12.94
CA SER A 14 3.37 -0.28 -13.88
C SER A 14 3.77 1.18 -13.65
N GLY A 15 3.02 1.93 -12.84
CA GLY A 15 3.17 3.37 -12.68
C GLY A 15 2.68 4.20 -13.88
N ASP A 16 2.00 3.58 -14.86
CA ASP A 16 1.41 4.29 -16.01
C ASP A 16 0.05 4.89 -15.66
N TYR A 17 0.04 5.95 -14.86
CA TYR A 17 -1.19 6.62 -14.42
C TYR A 17 -1.92 7.37 -15.54
N SER A 18 -1.33 7.48 -16.74
CA SER A 18 -2.02 8.05 -17.90
C SER A 18 -3.28 7.26 -18.30
N ARG A 19 -3.37 6.01 -17.85
CA ARG A 19 -4.52 5.12 -18.06
C ARG A 19 -5.58 5.21 -16.96
N LEU A 20 -5.35 6.03 -15.93
CA LEU A 20 -6.28 6.27 -14.84
C LEU A 20 -7.01 7.60 -15.06
N SER A 21 -8.24 7.71 -14.54
CA SER A 21 -8.86 9.02 -14.41
C SER A 21 -8.08 9.90 -13.41
N ARG A 22 -8.26 11.22 -13.48
CA ARG A 22 -7.61 12.15 -12.53
C ARG A 22 -7.89 11.77 -11.07
N ARG A 23 -9.15 11.46 -10.76
CA ARG A 23 -9.58 10.99 -9.44
C ARG A 23 -8.86 9.70 -9.02
N GLU A 24 -8.76 8.70 -9.89
CA GLU A 24 -8.05 7.44 -9.60
C GLU A 24 -6.53 7.65 -9.42
N ALA A 25 -5.90 8.46 -10.28
CA ALA A 25 -4.48 8.77 -10.18
C ALA A 25 -4.15 9.46 -8.84
N LEU A 26 -4.94 10.44 -8.42
CA LEU A 26 -4.78 11.11 -7.13
C LEU A 26 -4.96 10.16 -5.94
N ALA A 27 -5.90 9.21 -6.02
CA ALA A 27 -6.07 8.21 -4.97
C ALA A 27 -4.86 7.28 -4.83
N VAL A 28 -4.30 6.85 -5.96
CA VAL A 28 -3.09 6.01 -5.99
C VAL A 28 -1.89 6.80 -5.46
N GLU A 29 -1.72 8.05 -5.90
CA GLU A 29 -0.65 8.92 -5.42
C GLU A 29 -0.75 9.18 -3.90
N LEU A 30 -1.96 9.37 -3.36
CA LEU A 30 -2.16 9.47 -1.91
C LEU A 30 -1.71 8.21 -1.20
N ALA A 31 -2.08 7.02 -1.71
CA ALA A 31 -1.68 5.75 -1.13
C ALA A 31 -0.15 5.57 -1.14
N GLU A 32 0.53 5.95 -2.23
CA GLU A 32 1.99 5.91 -2.33
C GLU A 32 2.67 6.87 -1.36
N ARG A 33 2.22 8.14 -1.31
CA ARG A 33 2.74 9.14 -0.37
C ARG A 33 2.58 8.65 1.07
N MET A 34 1.40 8.14 1.44
CA MET A 34 1.17 7.57 2.78
C MET A 34 2.04 6.36 3.10
N ALA A 35 2.34 5.51 2.11
CA ALA A 35 3.16 4.31 2.30
C ALA A 35 4.65 4.64 2.46
N MET A 36 5.14 5.65 1.74
CA MET A 36 6.56 6.03 1.67
C MET A 36 6.94 7.11 2.68
N ASP A 37 6.26 8.26 2.63
CA ASP A 37 6.47 9.40 3.53
C ASP A 37 5.18 10.19 3.72
N PRO A 38 4.43 9.97 4.81
CA PRO A 38 3.20 10.70 5.08
C PRO A 38 3.37 12.23 5.16
N HIS A 39 4.57 12.74 5.45
CA HIS A 39 4.82 14.18 5.46
C HIS A 39 4.84 14.80 4.06
N SER A 40 4.95 13.99 3.01
CA SER A 40 4.86 14.43 1.61
C SER A 40 3.43 14.77 1.17
N VAL A 41 2.40 14.50 1.98
CA VAL A 41 1.01 14.87 1.72
C VAL A 41 0.79 16.34 2.09
N THR A 42 1.26 17.24 1.22
CA THR A 42 1.25 18.69 1.41
C THR A 42 -0.14 19.31 1.26
N ASP A 43 -0.30 20.56 1.72
CA ASP A 43 -1.54 21.33 1.57
C ASP A 43 -1.97 21.48 0.11
N ASP A 44 -1.03 21.70 -0.82
CA ASP A 44 -1.31 21.76 -2.25
C ASP A 44 -1.90 20.45 -2.77
N PHE A 45 -1.38 19.31 -2.30
CA PHE A 45 -1.91 18.01 -2.69
C PHE A 45 -3.28 17.73 -2.08
N TRP A 46 -3.54 18.21 -0.85
CA TRP A 46 -4.89 18.19 -0.28
C TRP A 46 -5.88 19.03 -1.07
N GLN A 47 -5.45 20.15 -1.65
CA GLN A 47 -6.32 20.95 -2.53
C GLN A 47 -6.66 20.19 -3.82
N ASP A 48 -5.68 19.51 -4.42
CA ASP A 48 -5.92 18.65 -5.59
C ASP A 48 -6.91 17.53 -5.26
N LEU A 49 -6.75 16.86 -4.13
CA LEU A 49 -7.67 15.83 -3.64
C LEU A 49 -9.09 16.39 -3.44
N ARG A 50 -9.24 17.54 -2.77
CA ARG A 50 -10.55 18.19 -2.56
C ARG A 50 -11.23 18.65 -3.84
N SER A 51 -10.49 18.76 -4.96
CA SER A 51 -11.08 19.09 -6.26
C SER A 51 -11.78 17.90 -6.92
N GLU A 52 -11.47 16.67 -6.50
CA GLU A 52 -12.03 15.44 -7.07
C GLU A 52 -12.87 14.63 -6.06
N PHE A 53 -12.67 14.81 -4.75
CA PHE A 53 -13.30 14.03 -3.68
C PHE A 53 -14.06 14.90 -2.66
N THR A 54 -15.11 14.35 -2.05
CA THR A 54 -15.75 14.97 -0.88
C THR A 54 -14.93 14.73 0.39
N GLU A 55 -15.21 15.48 1.46
CA GLU A 55 -14.53 15.30 2.75
C GLU A 55 -14.73 13.87 3.30
N GLU A 56 -15.94 13.32 3.16
CA GLU A 56 -16.26 11.97 3.62
C GLU A 56 -15.46 10.92 2.85
N GLU A 57 -15.38 11.06 1.52
CA GLU A 57 -14.60 10.17 0.67
C GLU A 57 -13.10 10.23 1.00
N LEU A 58 -12.58 11.42 1.32
CA LEU A 58 -11.18 11.58 1.74
C LEU A 58 -10.92 10.89 3.08
N VAL A 59 -11.82 11.00 4.05
CA VAL A 59 -11.71 10.29 5.32
C VAL A 59 -11.68 8.77 5.10
N GLU A 60 -12.60 8.26 4.27
CA GLU A 60 -12.65 6.83 3.94
C GLU A 60 -11.38 6.37 3.22
N LEU A 61 -10.88 7.15 2.26
CA LEU A 61 -9.69 6.84 1.49
C LEU A 61 -8.44 6.77 2.37
N VAL A 62 -8.25 7.76 3.24
CA VAL A 62 -7.15 7.79 4.22
C VAL A 62 -7.25 6.61 5.18
N PHE A 63 -8.44 6.31 5.67
CA PHE A 63 -8.66 5.19 6.58
C PHE A 63 -8.33 3.85 5.93
N ALA A 64 -8.80 3.63 4.70
CA ALA A 64 -8.49 2.43 3.92
C ALA A 64 -6.97 2.27 3.71
N CYS A 65 -6.28 3.33 3.27
CA CYS A 65 -4.82 3.32 3.10
C CYS A 65 -4.09 3.01 4.42
N SER A 66 -4.58 3.56 5.53
CA SER A 66 -3.99 3.35 6.85
C SER A 66 -4.06 1.89 7.30
N ILE A 67 -5.17 1.19 7.04
CA ILE A 67 -5.32 -0.25 7.36
C ILE A 67 -4.28 -1.08 6.61
N PHE A 68 -4.10 -0.84 5.31
CA PHE A 68 -3.10 -1.56 4.52
C PHE A 68 -1.67 -1.25 4.98
N ASN A 69 -1.38 0.01 5.30
CA ASN A 69 -0.08 0.40 5.84
C ASN A 69 0.23 -0.25 7.20
N TRP A 70 -0.77 -0.39 8.07
CA TRP A 70 -0.64 -1.13 9.32
C TRP A 70 -0.39 -2.62 9.05
N GLY A 71 -1.21 -3.25 8.20
CA GLY A 71 -1.09 -4.66 7.85
C GLY A 71 0.27 -5.00 7.25
N ASN A 72 0.77 -4.16 6.34
CA ASN A 72 2.10 -4.30 5.74
C ASN A 72 3.19 -4.28 6.82
N LYS A 73 3.18 -3.29 7.72
CA LYS A 73 4.15 -3.19 8.81
C LYS A 73 4.09 -4.40 9.73
N PHE A 74 2.89 -4.84 10.10
CA PHE A 74 2.70 -6.02 10.94
C PHE A 74 3.24 -7.29 10.26
N ASN A 75 2.80 -7.58 9.04
CA ASN A 75 3.17 -8.78 8.29
C ASN A 75 4.69 -8.86 8.05
N ILE A 76 5.31 -7.73 7.64
CA ILE A 76 6.75 -7.66 7.39
C ILE A 76 7.54 -7.84 8.69
N THR A 77 7.15 -7.15 9.76
CA THR A 77 7.83 -7.23 11.06
C THR A 77 7.75 -8.64 11.64
N MET A 78 6.60 -9.30 11.48
CA MET A 78 6.34 -10.66 11.96
C MET A 78 6.82 -11.73 10.99
N ARG A 79 7.37 -11.35 9.83
CA ARG A 79 7.78 -12.24 8.73
C ARG A 79 6.76 -13.33 8.44
N LEU A 80 5.50 -12.95 8.32
CA LEU A 80 4.45 -13.90 7.98
C LEU A 80 4.68 -14.41 6.56
N ASP A 81 4.45 -15.70 6.39
CA ASP A 81 4.50 -16.36 5.08
C ASP A 81 3.07 -16.75 4.67
N THR A 82 2.87 -16.93 3.37
CA THR A 82 1.60 -17.38 2.80
C THR A 82 1.39 -18.88 3.05
N ASP A 83 0.14 -19.33 2.93
CA ASP A 83 -0.22 -20.74 3.00
C ASP A 83 0.04 -21.49 1.69
N GLY A 84 0.48 -20.79 0.64
CA GLY A 84 0.81 -21.35 -0.68
C GLY A 84 -0.36 -21.45 -1.65
N THR A 85 -1.57 -21.02 -1.25
CA THR A 85 -2.78 -21.18 -2.08
C THR A 85 -2.91 -20.10 -3.15
N ALA A 86 -2.73 -18.83 -2.76
CA ALA A 86 -2.83 -17.68 -3.65
C ALA A 86 -1.45 -17.06 -3.99
N TYR A 87 -0.46 -17.22 -3.10
CA TYR A 87 0.89 -16.65 -3.25
C TYR A 87 1.97 -17.69 -2.95
N PRO A 88 3.17 -17.60 -3.56
CA PRO A 88 4.27 -18.54 -3.32
C PRO A 88 4.81 -18.48 -1.89
N LYS A 89 5.10 -19.67 -1.31
CA LYS A 89 5.78 -19.79 -0.01
C LYS A 89 7.25 -19.46 -0.08
N GLY A 90 7.84 -19.23 1.09
CA GLY A 90 9.28 -19.07 1.26
C GLY A 90 9.75 -17.66 0.91
N MET A 91 8.95 -16.66 1.23
CA MET A 91 9.32 -15.26 1.01
C MET A 91 10.64 -14.94 1.73
N ALA A 92 11.66 -14.59 0.94
CA ALA A 92 12.94 -14.16 1.47
C ALA A 92 12.87 -12.70 1.93
N TYR A 93 12.96 -12.46 3.24
CA TYR A 93 13.04 -11.12 3.81
C TYR A 93 14.49 -10.61 3.77
N LYS A 94 14.68 -9.33 3.39
CA LYS A 94 16.01 -8.70 3.33
C LYS A 94 16.69 -8.65 4.71
N ASP A 95 18.01 -8.78 4.70
CA ASP A 95 18.93 -8.44 5.81
C ASP A 95 18.71 -9.14 7.16
N ALA A 96 18.08 -10.33 7.19
CA ALA A 96 17.86 -11.00 8.46
C ALA A 96 17.95 -12.53 8.41
N PRO A 97 19.17 -13.09 8.51
CA PRO A 97 19.40 -14.53 8.45
C PRO A 97 18.72 -15.31 9.58
N THR A 98 18.39 -14.65 10.70
CA THR A 98 17.60 -15.23 11.80
C THR A 98 16.42 -14.32 12.14
N PHE A 99 15.26 -14.93 12.36
CA PHE A 99 14.06 -14.27 12.87
C PHE A 99 14.10 -14.28 14.40
N TRP A 100 13.47 -13.31 15.09
CA TRP A 100 13.52 -13.22 16.55
C TRP A 100 13.02 -14.49 17.26
N ARG A 101 12.15 -15.28 16.62
CA ARG A 101 11.70 -16.60 17.12
C ARG A 101 12.78 -17.69 17.08
N GLN A 102 13.85 -17.47 16.34
CA GLN A 102 14.99 -18.37 16.17
C GLN A 102 16.29 -17.76 16.73
N ALA A 103 16.20 -16.58 17.36
CA ALA A 103 17.34 -15.96 18.01
C ALA A 103 17.71 -16.78 19.27
N PRO A 104 18.99 -17.11 19.48
CA PRO A 104 19.41 -17.80 20.70
C PRO A 104 19.08 -16.92 21.92
N ALA A 105 18.58 -17.54 22.99
CA ALA A 105 18.37 -16.84 24.26
C ALA A 105 19.72 -16.27 24.73
N GLN A 106 19.77 -14.96 25.00
CA GLN A 106 20.94 -14.37 25.65
C GLN A 106 20.93 -14.87 27.11
N GLY A 107 21.98 -15.62 27.46
CA GLY A 107 22.16 -16.20 28.80
C GLY A 107 22.56 -15.18 29.86
#